data_AF-A0AAX6GM71-F1
#
_entry.id   AF-A0AAX6GM71-F1
#
_cell.length_a   1.000
_cell.length_b   1.000
_cell.length_c   1.000
_cell.angle_alpha   90.00
_cell.angle_beta   90.00
_cell.angle_gamma   90.00
#
_symmetry.space_group_name_H-M   'P 1'
#
loop_
_entity.id
_entity.type
_entity.pdbx_description
1 polymer ?
#
loop_
_entity_poly.entity_id
_entity_poly.type
_entity_poly.pdbx_seq_one_letter_code
_entity_poly.pdbx_strand_id
1 'polypeptide(L)'
;MADDDQKHPQIPADEPSSDPSEASIDALARRVQDSLSLSGVQKHRFWETQPVGQFKDLGDSSLPEGPIEPPTPLSDVKPEPYGLPSAYEWSTCDISDPSVCLEVYTLLTNNYVEDDENMFRFNYSKEFLQWALRPPGFFPSWHIGVRVKSTKKLVAFITGIPARLRVRDDVVRMAEINFLCVHKKLRSKRLAPVMIKEVTRRVHLENIWQAAYTAGVVLPTPIATCRYWHRSLNPKKLIDVGFSRLGARMTMSRTIRLYKLPDATVTPGFRKMELRDVPEVTRLLRGYLARFAVAPDFDEDDVEHWLLPVENVVDSFLVESPVTHEITDFCSFYTLPSSILNNPNYTGLKAAYSYYNVSTKTPLLQLMNDALIVAKQKDYDVFNALDVMENEGFLKELKFGPGDGQLHYYLYNYRIRNALHPLELGLVLL
;
A
#
# COMPACT_ATOMS: atom_id res chain seq x y z
N MET A 1 8.80 62.30 57.17
CA MET A 1 8.31 61.43 58.26
C MET A 1 6.82 61.69 58.33
N ALA A 2 6.02 60.74 57.81
CA ALA A 2 5.00 61.01 56.78
C ALA A 2 5.60 61.62 55.49
N ASP A 3 5.22 61.29 54.25
CA ASP A 3 4.56 60.08 53.68
C ASP A 3 5.27 59.83 52.29
N ASP A 4 4.81 59.17 51.22
CA ASP A 4 3.48 58.72 50.76
C ASP A 4 3.59 57.60 49.66
N ASP A 5 2.44 57.19 49.12
CA ASP A 5 2.10 56.12 48.18
C ASP A 5 2.83 56.07 46.80
N GLN A 6 3.19 54.85 46.33
CA GLN A 6 2.67 54.27 45.06
C GLN A 6 3.14 52.85 44.69
N LYS A 7 2.16 51.97 44.42
CA LYS A 7 2.09 50.88 43.39
C LYS A 7 3.32 49.98 43.10
N HIS A 8 3.13 48.67 43.30
CA HIS A 8 3.16 47.67 42.22
C HIS A 8 2.68 46.27 42.71
N PRO A 9 1.58 45.70 42.16
CA PRO A 9 1.26 44.28 42.33
C PRO A 9 2.21 43.42 41.47
N GLN A 10 2.61 42.25 41.97
CA GLN A 10 3.39 41.28 41.19
C GLN A 10 2.49 40.48 40.24
N ILE A 11 3.02 40.18 39.06
CA ILE A 11 2.35 39.37 38.02
C ILE A 11 2.46 37.89 38.41
N PRO A 12 1.35 37.14 38.53
CA PRO A 12 1.38 35.68 38.54
C PRO A 12 1.87 35.18 37.17
N ALA A 13 2.78 34.22 37.14
CA ALA A 13 3.21 33.63 35.87
C ALA A 13 2.07 32.78 35.27
N ASP A 14 1.77 32.98 33.99
CA ASP A 14 0.73 32.21 33.29
C ASP A 14 1.09 30.71 33.23
N GLU A 15 0.21 29.88 33.77
CA GLU A 15 0.18 28.46 33.42
C GLU A 15 -0.43 28.31 32.01
N PRO A 16 0.15 27.54 31.09
CA PRO A 16 -0.45 27.32 29.78
C PRO A 16 -1.68 26.40 29.92
N SER A 17 -2.86 27.01 30.03
CA SER A 17 -4.14 26.31 30.01
C SER A 17 -4.32 25.58 28.68
N SER A 18 -4.26 24.26 28.71
CA SER A 18 -4.35 23.41 27.51
C SER A 18 -5.80 23.21 27.09
N ASP A 19 -6.37 24.22 26.43
CA ASP A 19 -7.71 24.14 25.87
C ASP A 19 -7.75 23.15 24.68
N PRO A 20 -8.58 22.09 24.72
CA PRO A 20 -8.68 21.12 23.62
C PRO A 20 -9.08 21.73 22.27
N SER A 21 -9.72 22.91 22.28
CA SER A 21 -10.12 23.62 21.06
C SER A 21 -8.92 24.18 20.28
N GLU A 22 -7.87 24.68 20.95
CA GLU A 22 -6.67 25.17 20.26
C GLU A 22 -5.93 24.03 19.55
N ALA A 23 -5.81 22.86 20.18
CA ALA A 23 -5.20 21.68 19.53
C ALA A 23 -5.97 21.24 18.28
N SER A 24 -7.30 21.42 18.26
CA SER A 24 -8.14 21.20 17.07
C SER A 24 -7.90 22.28 16.00
N ILE A 25 -7.77 23.54 16.39
CA ILE A 25 -7.51 24.65 15.47
C ILE A 25 -6.11 24.53 14.86
N ASP A 26 -5.10 24.15 15.63
CA ASP A 26 -3.72 23.98 15.16
C ASP A 26 -3.58 22.75 14.24
N ALA A 27 -4.32 21.67 14.50
CA ALA A 27 -4.44 20.53 13.60
C ALA A 27 -5.16 20.88 12.28
N LEU A 28 -6.21 21.71 12.34
CA LEU A 28 -6.91 22.22 11.16
C LEU A 28 -6.03 23.20 10.37
N ALA A 29 -5.32 24.09 11.07
CA ALA A 29 -4.39 25.05 10.50
C ALA A 29 -3.23 24.35 9.80
N ARG A 30 -2.66 23.28 10.36
CA ARG A 30 -1.67 22.43 9.68
C ARG A 30 -2.23 21.74 8.44
N ARG A 31 -3.43 21.13 8.51
CA ARG A 31 -4.10 20.57 7.32
C ARG A 31 -4.31 21.64 6.23
N VAL A 32 -4.65 22.87 6.61
CA VAL A 32 -4.75 24.01 5.70
C VAL A 32 -3.38 24.42 5.17
N GLN A 33 -2.33 24.50 5.99
CA GLN A 33 -0.97 24.84 5.58
C GLN A 33 -0.36 23.80 4.64
N ASP A 34 -0.60 22.51 4.90
CA ASP A 34 -0.23 21.41 4.00
C ASP A 34 -0.98 21.56 2.66
N SER A 35 -2.30 21.80 2.69
CA SER A 35 -3.09 22.06 1.47
C SER A 35 -2.66 23.30 0.68
N LEU A 36 -2.16 24.34 1.37
CA LEU A 36 -1.61 25.56 0.76
C LEU A 36 -0.19 25.34 0.25
N SER A 37 0.62 24.47 0.86
CA SER A 37 1.93 24.09 0.29
C SER A 37 1.76 23.25 -0.99
N LEU A 38 0.71 22.42 -1.06
CA LEU A 38 0.28 21.72 -2.28
C LEU A 38 -0.18 22.67 -3.40
N SER A 39 -0.44 23.95 -3.12
CA SER A 39 -0.72 24.96 -4.16
C SER A 39 0.55 25.47 -4.88
N GLY A 40 1.73 24.94 -4.55
CA GLY A 40 2.98 25.18 -5.29
C GLY A 40 2.95 24.57 -6.69
N VAL A 41 2.31 25.27 -7.65
CA VAL A 41 1.82 24.79 -8.96
C VAL A 41 2.83 23.97 -9.80
N GLN A 42 2.96 22.69 -9.48
CA GLN A 42 3.62 21.72 -10.35
C GLN A 42 2.62 21.24 -11.41
N LYS A 43 2.65 21.83 -12.61
CA LYS A 43 1.68 21.51 -13.68
C LYS A 43 1.80 20.05 -14.16
N HIS A 44 0.87 19.21 -13.73
CA HIS A 44 0.78 17.79 -14.08
C HIS A 44 0.17 17.59 -15.47
N ARG A 45 0.81 18.11 -16.53
CA ARG A 45 0.33 18.16 -17.94
C ARG A 45 -0.22 16.85 -18.55
N PHE A 46 -0.02 15.71 -17.89
CA PHE A 46 -0.66 14.44 -18.24
C PHE A 46 -1.97 14.26 -17.47
N TRP A 47 -1.93 14.25 -16.14
CA TRP A 47 -3.09 14.06 -15.26
C TRP A 47 -4.15 15.17 -15.38
N GLU A 48 -3.74 16.41 -15.73
CA GLU A 48 -4.62 17.51 -16.16
C GLU A 48 -5.49 17.18 -17.38
N THR A 49 -5.22 16.06 -18.08
CA THR A 49 -5.94 15.59 -19.26
C THR A 49 -6.58 14.20 -19.06
N GLN A 50 -6.74 13.75 -17.81
CA GLN A 50 -7.29 12.43 -17.47
C GLN A 50 -8.53 12.57 -16.58
N PRO A 51 -9.48 11.60 -16.63
CA PRO A 51 -10.62 11.54 -15.72
C PRO A 51 -10.15 11.11 -14.32
N VAL A 52 -9.55 12.04 -13.58
CA VAL A 52 -9.16 11.92 -12.18
C VAL A 52 -9.63 13.16 -11.43
N GLY A 53 -9.76 13.06 -10.11
CA GLY A 53 -9.93 14.25 -9.27
C GLY A 53 -8.79 15.23 -9.53
N GLN A 54 -9.10 16.51 -9.76
CA GLN A 54 -8.10 17.54 -10.03
C GLN A 54 -7.93 18.41 -8.79
N PHE A 55 -6.72 18.92 -8.53
CA PHE A 55 -6.47 19.80 -7.39
C PHE A 55 -7.31 21.09 -7.40
N LYS A 56 -7.73 21.56 -8.58
CA LYS A 56 -8.65 22.69 -8.76
C LYS A 56 -10.10 22.41 -8.32
N ASP A 57 -10.46 21.15 -8.13
CA ASP A 57 -11.81 20.67 -7.79
C ASP A 57 -11.91 20.24 -6.31
N LEU A 58 -10.83 20.39 -5.54
CA LEU A 58 -10.79 20.07 -4.11
C LEU A 58 -11.76 20.96 -3.32
N GLY A 59 -12.67 20.33 -2.58
CA GLY A 59 -13.68 21.01 -1.78
C GLY A 59 -14.92 21.46 -2.57
N ASP A 60 -14.98 21.23 -3.89
CA ASP A 60 -16.20 21.51 -4.67
C ASP A 60 -17.29 20.46 -4.41
N SER A 61 -18.07 20.71 -3.36
CA SER A 61 -19.22 19.91 -2.96
C SER A 61 -20.37 19.86 -3.99
N SER A 62 -20.32 20.64 -5.07
CA SER A 62 -21.32 20.58 -6.15
C SER A 62 -21.09 19.39 -7.11
N LEU A 63 -19.88 18.83 -7.14
CA LEU A 63 -19.54 17.73 -8.04
C LEU A 63 -20.10 16.39 -7.54
N PRO A 64 -20.72 15.58 -8.42
CA PRO A 64 -21.26 14.28 -8.03
C PRO A 64 -20.13 13.30 -7.67
N GLU A 65 -20.45 12.36 -6.78
CA GLU A 65 -19.61 11.20 -6.53
C GLU A 65 -19.88 10.12 -7.59
N GLY A 66 -18.94 9.20 -7.80
CA GLY A 66 -19.04 8.19 -8.86
C GLY A 66 -18.19 8.51 -10.10
N PRO A 67 -18.50 7.92 -11.26
CA PRO A 67 -17.74 8.11 -12.49
C PRO A 67 -17.56 9.58 -12.90
N ILE A 68 -16.38 9.91 -13.43
CA ILE A 68 -16.01 11.29 -13.84
C ILE A 68 -16.40 11.53 -15.30
N GLU A 69 -16.15 10.54 -16.16
CA GLU A 69 -16.57 10.45 -17.55
C GLU A 69 -17.45 9.18 -17.70
N PRO A 70 -18.59 9.25 -18.43
CA PRO A 70 -19.43 8.08 -18.67
C PRO A 70 -18.71 7.09 -19.60
N PRO A 71 -19.02 5.77 -19.50
CA PRO A 71 -18.56 4.77 -20.46
C PRO A 71 -18.86 5.18 -21.91
N THR A 72 -17.85 5.16 -22.78
CA THR A 72 -18.07 5.34 -24.23
C THR A 72 -18.50 4.01 -24.86
N PRO A 73 -19.20 4.02 -26.00
CA PRO A 73 -19.46 2.78 -26.74
C PRO A 73 -18.17 1.99 -27.03
N LEU A 74 -18.21 0.67 -26.92
CA LEU A 74 -17.06 -0.20 -27.20
C LEU A 74 -16.57 -0.10 -28.67
N SER A 75 -17.45 0.30 -29.59
CA SER A 75 -17.11 0.63 -30.98
C SER A 75 -16.13 1.80 -31.11
N ASP A 76 -16.08 2.67 -30.10
CA ASP A 76 -15.36 3.93 -30.12
C ASP A 76 -14.02 3.80 -29.36
N VAL A 77 -13.84 2.70 -28.62
CA VAL A 77 -12.58 2.32 -27.98
C VAL A 77 -11.59 1.84 -29.05
N LYS A 78 -10.51 2.61 -29.23
CA LYS A 78 -9.52 2.36 -30.29
C LYS A 78 -8.97 0.91 -30.27
N PRO A 79 -9.15 0.11 -31.34
CA PRO A 79 -8.76 -1.29 -31.35
C PRO A 79 -7.25 -1.51 -31.49
N GLU A 80 -6.52 -0.67 -32.23
CA GLU A 80 -5.06 -0.80 -32.35
C GLU A 80 -4.33 -0.11 -31.17
N PRO A 81 -3.13 -0.57 -30.79
CA PRO A 81 -2.33 0.07 -29.74
C PRO A 81 -2.01 1.55 -29.98
N TYR A 82 -1.61 2.24 -28.91
CA TYR A 82 -1.00 3.57 -29.02
C TYR A 82 0.39 3.52 -29.70
N GLY A 83 0.74 4.60 -30.39
CA GLY A 83 2.00 4.69 -31.14
C GLY A 83 3.23 4.77 -30.21
N LEU A 84 4.19 3.86 -30.43
CA LEU A 84 5.54 3.93 -29.84
C LEU A 84 6.55 4.50 -30.85
N PRO A 85 7.68 5.07 -30.39
CA PRO A 85 8.79 5.43 -31.27
C PRO A 85 9.31 4.19 -32.02
N SER A 86 9.71 4.36 -33.28
CA SER A 86 9.93 3.25 -34.24
C SER A 86 10.86 2.13 -33.76
N ALA A 87 11.83 2.41 -32.89
CA ALA A 87 12.76 1.44 -32.31
C ALA A 87 12.14 0.50 -31.24
N TYR A 88 10.92 0.76 -30.79
CA TYR A 88 10.22 -0.03 -29.76
C TYR A 88 8.96 -0.71 -30.29
N GLU A 89 8.55 -1.78 -29.61
CA GLU A 89 7.32 -2.53 -29.85
C GLU A 89 6.62 -2.84 -28.53
N TRP A 90 5.30 -3.00 -28.58
CA TRP A 90 4.52 -3.54 -27.47
C TRP A 90 4.73 -5.05 -27.39
N SER A 91 4.78 -5.56 -26.17
CA SER A 91 4.70 -6.98 -25.84
C SER A 91 3.55 -7.16 -24.86
N THR A 92 2.78 -8.23 -25.04
CA THR A 92 2.07 -8.81 -23.89
C THR A 92 3.05 -9.73 -23.16
N CYS A 93 3.00 -9.77 -21.83
CA CYS A 93 3.93 -10.54 -21.01
C CYS A 93 3.18 -11.65 -20.26
N ASP A 94 3.24 -12.87 -20.75
CA ASP A 94 2.75 -14.02 -19.99
C ASP A 94 3.71 -14.33 -18.84
N ILE A 95 3.24 -14.19 -17.61
CA ILE A 95 4.01 -14.45 -16.38
C ILE A 95 4.04 -15.96 -16.06
N SER A 96 3.26 -16.77 -16.79
CA SER A 96 3.33 -18.23 -16.77
C SER A 96 4.57 -18.78 -17.49
N ASP A 97 5.10 -18.06 -18.49
CA ASP A 97 6.37 -18.39 -19.14
C ASP A 97 7.55 -18.06 -18.19
N PRO A 98 8.36 -19.05 -17.77
CA PRO A 98 9.48 -18.82 -16.85
C PRO A 98 10.55 -17.86 -17.38
N SER A 99 10.68 -17.72 -18.70
CA SER A 99 11.63 -16.80 -19.34
C SER A 99 11.13 -15.35 -19.30
N VAL A 100 9.85 -15.11 -19.60
CA VAL A 100 9.23 -13.78 -19.53
C VAL A 100 9.07 -13.34 -18.07
N CYS A 101 8.72 -14.25 -17.16
CA CYS A 101 8.72 -14.00 -15.72
C CYS A 101 10.13 -13.59 -15.23
N LEU A 102 11.20 -14.25 -15.71
CA LEU A 102 12.58 -13.86 -15.42
C LEU A 102 12.94 -12.50 -16.01
N GLU A 103 12.47 -12.13 -17.21
CA GLU A 103 12.68 -10.78 -17.76
C GLU A 103 11.98 -9.69 -16.93
N VAL A 104 10.74 -9.92 -16.50
CA VAL A 104 9.96 -8.98 -15.69
C VAL A 104 10.60 -8.81 -14.31
N TYR A 105 10.94 -9.91 -13.63
CA TYR A 105 11.76 -9.91 -12.42
C TYR A 105 13.05 -9.08 -12.61
N THR A 106 13.82 -9.40 -13.65
CA THR A 106 15.09 -8.72 -13.96
C THR A 106 14.92 -7.23 -14.24
N LEU A 107 13.80 -6.81 -14.86
CA LEU A 107 13.49 -5.40 -15.04
C LEU A 107 13.22 -4.72 -13.69
N LEU A 108 12.34 -5.30 -12.87
CA LEU A 108 11.91 -4.72 -11.60
C LEU A 108 13.06 -4.61 -10.59
N THR A 109 13.77 -5.71 -10.31
CA THR A 109 14.94 -5.79 -9.41
C THR A 109 16.08 -4.84 -9.77
N ASN A 110 16.10 -4.28 -10.99
CA ASN A 110 17.11 -3.30 -11.42
C ASN A 110 16.58 -1.87 -11.65
N ASN A 111 15.25 -1.67 -11.74
CA ASN A 111 14.68 -0.40 -12.24
C ASN A 111 13.37 0.05 -11.56
N TYR A 112 12.82 -0.69 -10.59
CA TYR A 112 11.60 -0.31 -9.89
C TYR A 112 11.87 0.67 -8.72
N VAL A 113 11.00 0.69 -7.72
CA VAL A 113 11.03 1.59 -6.56
C VAL A 113 12.28 1.35 -5.71
N GLU A 114 12.92 2.46 -5.35
CA GLU A 114 14.08 2.60 -4.48
C GLU A 114 13.71 3.59 -3.38
N ASP A 115 14.34 3.50 -2.21
CA ASP A 115 14.27 4.52 -1.16
C ASP A 115 15.01 5.81 -1.56
N ASP A 116 14.70 6.92 -0.89
CA ASP A 116 15.33 8.22 -1.21
C ASP A 116 16.85 8.22 -0.97
N GLU A 117 17.34 7.50 0.05
CA GLU A 117 18.78 7.32 0.30
C GLU A 117 19.43 6.28 -0.64
N ASN A 118 18.66 5.59 -1.49
CA ASN A 118 19.10 4.55 -2.44
C ASN A 118 19.88 3.39 -1.78
N MET A 119 19.52 3.01 -0.56
CA MET A 119 20.05 1.85 0.17
C MET A 119 19.30 0.54 -0.11
N PHE A 120 18.03 0.63 -0.51
CA PHE A 120 17.11 -0.50 -0.67
C PHE A 120 16.32 -0.41 -1.98
N ARG A 121 16.06 -1.56 -2.59
CA ARG A 121 15.17 -1.68 -3.75
C ARG A 121 14.28 -2.90 -3.59
N PHE A 122 12.98 -2.79 -3.88
CA PHE A 122 12.08 -3.94 -3.84
C PHE A 122 12.55 -5.05 -4.79
N ASN A 123 12.50 -6.29 -4.29
CA ASN A 123 12.90 -7.50 -5.00
C ASN A 123 11.79 -8.56 -4.93
N TYR A 124 10.61 -8.21 -5.46
CA TYR A 124 9.48 -9.12 -5.68
C TYR A 124 9.98 -10.44 -6.27
N SER A 125 9.66 -11.57 -5.63
CA SER A 125 10.06 -12.90 -6.12
C SER A 125 9.28 -13.28 -7.38
N LYS A 126 9.71 -14.31 -8.11
CA LYS A 126 8.98 -14.77 -9.31
C LYS A 126 7.63 -15.35 -8.93
N GLU A 127 7.62 -16.02 -7.79
CA GLU A 127 6.49 -16.67 -7.13
C GLU A 127 5.47 -15.59 -6.70
N PHE A 128 5.95 -14.48 -6.13
CA PHE A 128 5.12 -13.32 -5.82
C PHE A 128 4.57 -12.66 -7.09
N LEU A 129 5.38 -12.49 -8.14
CA LEU A 129 4.91 -11.93 -9.41
C LEU A 129 3.89 -12.84 -10.11
N GLN A 130 4.01 -14.16 -9.97
CA GLN A 130 3.00 -15.11 -10.47
C GLN A 130 1.70 -15.04 -9.67
N TRP A 131 1.78 -14.89 -8.35
CA TRP A 131 0.61 -14.71 -7.47
C TRP A 131 -0.10 -13.36 -7.71
N ALA A 132 0.64 -12.26 -7.60
CA ALA A 132 0.12 -10.89 -7.73
C ALA A 132 -0.46 -10.56 -9.11
N LEU A 133 -0.03 -11.27 -10.17
CA LEU A 133 -0.45 -11.01 -11.55
C LEU A 133 -1.37 -12.09 -12.14
N ARG A 134 -1.79 -13.10 -11.38
CA ARG A 134 -2.67 -14.17 -11.89
C ARG A 134 -3.86 -14.52 -10.98
N PRO A 135 -4.60 -13.53 -10.42
CA PRO A 135 -5.83 -13.82 -9.68
C PRO A 135 -6.94 -14.43 -10.57
N PRO A 136 -8.02 -14.95 -9.97
CA PRO A 136 -9.18 -15.44 -10.69
C PRO A 136 -9.67 -14.45 -11.78
N GLY A 137 -9.86 -14.96 -12.99
CA GLY A 137 -10.33 -14.16 -14.12
C GLY A 137 -9.38 -13.06 -14.62
N PHE A 138 -8.08 -13.09 -14.29
CA PHE A 138 -7.11 -12.09 -14.79
C PHE A 138 -7.07 -12.02 -16.31
N PHE A 139 -6.76 -10.84 -16.84
CA PHE A 139 -6.66 -10.57 -18.28
C PHE A 139 -5.18 -10.59 -18.70
N PRO A 140 -4.68 -11.60 -19.45
CA PRO A 140 -3.29 -11.61 -19.92
C PRO A 140 -2.96 -10.38 -20.77
N SER A 141 -3.95 -9.82 -21.47
CA SER A 141 -3.84 -8.58 -22.26
C SER A 141 -3.35 -7.38 -21.43
N TRP A 142 -3.60 -7.36 -20.13
CA TRP A 142 -3.27 -6.24 -19.23
C TRP A 142 -1.83 -6.28 -18.69
N HIS A 143 -1.03 -7.30 -19.01
CA HIS A 143 0.41 -7.34 -18.70
C HIS A 143 1.23 -6.77 -19.86
N ILE A 144 1.59 -5.49 -19.79
CA ILE A 144 2.04 -4.71 -20.94
C ILE A 144 3.53 -4.37 -20.84
N GLY A 145 4.34 -5.08 -21.61
CA GLY A 145 5.77 -4.79 -21.80
C GLY A 145 6.03 -3.85 -22.96
N VAL A 146 7.12 -3.08 -22.86
CA VAL A 146 7.75 -2.39 -24.00
C VAL A 146 9.11 -3.04 -24.26
N ARG A 147 9.33 -3.51 -25.49
CA ARG A 147 10.56 -4.15 -25.94
C ARG A 147 11.30 -3.30 -26.97
N VAL A 148 12.63 -3.44 -27.04
CA VAL A 148 13.46 -2.85 -28.11
C VAL A 148 13.45 -3.79 -29.31
N LYS A 149 12.98 -3.34 -30.48
CA LYS A 149 12.71 -4.21 -31.64
C LYS A 149 13.90 -5.06 -32.09
N SER A 150 15.11 -4.50 -32.04
CA SER A 150 16.34 -5.10 -32.55
C SER A 150 17.01 -6.09 -31.60
N THR A 151 16.71 -6.04 -30.30
CA THR A 151 17.32 -6.91 -29.28
C THR A 151 16.29 -7.71 -28.48
N LYS A 152 14.99 -7.48 -28.72
CA LYS A 152 13.82 -7.96 -27.97
C LYS A 152 13.81 -7.69 -26.46
N LYS A 153 14.87 -7.09 -25.90
CA LYS A 153 14.99 -6.78 -24.47
C LYS A 153 13.81 -5.96 -23.96
N LEU A 154 13.18 -6.43 -22.88
CA LEU A 154 12.20 -5.68 -22.09
C LEU A 154 12.85 -4.43 -21.44
N VAL A 155 12.20 -3.27 -21.61
CA VAL A 155 12.71 -1.97 -21.12
C VAL A 155 11.67 -1.12 -20.38
N ALA A 156 10.41 -1.51 -20.40
CA ALA A 156 9.39 -1.01 -19.48
C ALA A 156 8.27 -2.03 -19.30
N PHE A 157 7.52 -1.92 -18.21
CA PHE A 157 6.39 -2.78 -17.85
C PHE A 157 5.31 -1.98 -17.14
N ILE A 158 4.04 -2.38 -17.28
CA ILE A 158 2.89 -1.95 -16.48
C ILE A 158 1.89 -3.11 -16.45
N THR A 159 1.14 -3.25 -15.36
CA THR A 159 0.13 -4.30 -15.22
C THR A 159 -1.20 -3.73 -14.77
N GLY A 160 -2.27 -4.42 -15.15
CA GLY A 160 -3.56 -4.36 -14.45
C GLY A 160 -4.02 -5.77 -14.08
N ILE A 161 -4.73 -5.90 -12.98
CA ILE A 161 -5.51 -7.09 -12.59
C ILE A 161 -6.97 -6.70 -12.32
N PRO A 162 -7.96 -7.57 -12.55
CA PRO A 162 -9.35 -7.25 -12.21
C PRO A 162 -9.56 -7.26 -10.69
N ALA A 163 -10.33 -6.29 -10.20
CA ALA A 163 -10.79 -6.25 -8.82
C ALA A 163 -12.27 -5.85 -8.75
N ARG A 164 -12.99 -6.32 -7.74
CA ARG A 164 -14.31 -5.78 -7.37
C ARG A 164 -14.10 -4.90 -6.15
N LEU A 165 -14.18 -3.58 -6.34
CA LEU A 165 -13.99 -2.61 -5.26
C LEU A 165 -15.33 -1.98 -4.89
N ARG A 166 -15.72 -2.12 -3.63
CA ARG A 166 -16.84 -1.42 -3.04
C ARG A 166 -16.41 -0.01 -2.69
N VAL A 167 -17.15 0.97 -3.18
CA VAL A 167 -16.97 2.40 -2.87
C VAL A 167 -18.28 2.92 -2.30
N ARG A 168 -18.31 3.09 -0.98
CA ARG A 168 -19.52 3.18 -0.16
C ARG A 168 -20.48 2.00 -0.41
N ASP A 169 -21.62 2.28 -1.01
CA ASP A 169 -22.72 1.33 -1.23
C ASP A 169 -22.61 0.59 -2.58
N ASP A 170 -21.85 1.15 -3.55
CA ASP A 170 -21.70 0.60 -4.89
C ASP A 170 -20.50 -0.37 -4.99
N VAL A 171 -20.70 -1.55 -5.58
CA VAL A 171 -19.61 -2.47 -5.94
C VAL A 171 -19.23 -2.29 -7.42
N VAL A 172 -18.04 -1.76 -7.66
CA VAL A 172 -17.55 -1.39 -8.99
C VAL A 172 -16.46 -2.37 -9.43
N ARG A 173 -16.58 -2.91 -10.65
CA ARG A 173 -15.49 -3.67 -11.28
C ARG A 173 -14.43 -2.70 -11.79
N MET A 174 -13.21 -2.81 -11.27
CA MET A 174 -12.08 -1.94 -11.60
C MET A 174 -10.88 -2.76 -12.09
N ALA A 175 -9.89 -2.08 -12.66
CA ALA A 175 -8.53 -2.62 -12.78
C ALA A 175 -7.64 -2.10 -11.64
N GLU A 176 -7.00 -2.97 -10.87
CA GLU A 176 -5.90 -2.56 -9.99
C GLU A 176 -4.61 -2.48 -10.80
N ILE A 177 -4.02 -1.28 -10.87
CA ILE A 177 -2.84 -0.98 -11.71
C ILE A 177 -1.58 -0.94 -10.84
N ASN A 178 -0.62 -1.81 -11.16
CA ASN A 178 0.64 -1.94 -10.41
C ASN A 178 1.84 -2.18 -11.37
N PHE A 179 3.05 -2.27 -10.81
CA PHE A 179 4.31 -2.60 -11.49
C PHE A 179 4.70 -1.70 -12.67
N LEU A 180 4.26 -0.43 -12.67
CA LEU A 180 4.68 0.58 -13.64
C LEU A 180 6.18 0.88 -13.50
N CYS A 181 6.98 0.22 -14.33
CA CYS A 181 8.43 0.30 -14.33
C CYS A 181 8.96 0.81 -15.68
N VAL A 182 9.83 1.82 -15.65
CA VAL A 182 10.59 2.27 -16.82
C VAL A 182 12.08 2.13 -16.53
N HIS A 183 12.79 1.37 -17.36
CA HIS A 183 14.23 1.14 -17.23
C HIS A 183 14.99 2.46 -17.09
N LYS A 184 15.93 2.57 -16.15
CA LYS A 184 16.54 3.85 -15.70
C LYS A 184 17.00 4.76 -16.85
N LYS A 185 17.67 4.19 -17.87
CA LYS A 185 18.14 4.89 -19.09
C LYS A 185 17.03 5.47 -20.01
N LEU A 186 15.76 5.18 -19.74
CA LEU A 186 14.56 5.67 -20.46
C LEU A 186 13.62 6.53 -19.59
N ARG A 187 13.93 6.73 -18.30
CA ARG A 187 13.20 7.70 -17.45
C ARG A 187 13.26 9.11 -18.06
N SER A 188 12.29 9.96 -17.72
CA SER A 188 12.07 11.31 -18.27
C SER A 188 11.73 11.43 -19.77
N LYS A 189 11.74 10.33 -20.55
CA LYS A 189 11.39 10.33 -22.00
C LYS A 189 9.88 10.19 -22.28
N ARG A 190 9.03 10.56 -21.34
CA ARG A 190 7.54 10.48 -21.39
C ARG A 190 6.95 9.09 -21.75
N LEU A 191 7.68 8.00 -21.57
CA LEU A 191 7.19 6.65 -21.87
C LEU A 191 6.01 6.23 -20.97
N ALA A 192 6.08 6.52 -19.66
CA ALA A 192 5.02 6.14 -18.70
C ALA A 192 3.62 6.68 -19.08
N PRO A 193 3.42 7.97 -19.44
CA PRO A 193 2.16 8.46 -20.02
C PRO A 193 1.61 7.67 -21.21
N VAL A 194 2.47 7.12 -22.07
CA VAL A 194 2.04 6.30 -23.23
C VAL A 194 1.62 4.90 -22.77
N MET A 195 2.30 4.36 -21.77
CA MET A 195 1.97 3.07 -21.15
C MET A 195 0.67 3.11 -20.33
N ILE A 196 0.43 4.21 -19.61
CA ILE A 196 -0.86 4.43 -18.92
C ILE A 196 -1.99 4.47 -19.95
N LYS A 197 -1.84 5.22 -21.06
CA LYS A 197 -2.86 5.24 -22.12
C LYS A 197 -3.08 3.86 -22.78
N GLU A 198 -2.04 3.06 -22.95
CA GLU A 198 -2.19 1.70 -23.50
C GLU A 198 -2.84 0.72 -22.50
N VAL A 199 -2.58 0.81 -21.18
CA VAL A 199 -3.32 -0.01 -20.20
C VAL A 199 -4.78 0.43 -20.09
N THR A 200 -5.07 1.73 -20.01
CA THR A 200 -6.44 2.26 -20.04
C THR A 200 -7.21 1.74 -21.26
N ARG A 201 -6.59 1.78 -22.46
CA ARG A 201 -7.20 1.26 -23.70
C ARG A 201 -7.52 -0.24 -23.61
N ARG A 202 -6.63 -1.06 -23.06
CA ARG A 202 -6.87 -2.51 -22.90
C ARG A 202 -7.88 -2.83 -21.80
N VAL A 203 -7.97 -2.00 -20.76
CA VAL A 203 -9.00 -2.12 -19.71
C VAL A 203 -10.39 -1.75 -20.26
N HIS A 204 -10.47 -0.67 -21.05
CA HIS A 204 -11.72 -0.24 -21.72
C HIS A 204 -12.21 -1.25 -22.76
N LEU A 205 -11.32 -1.98 -23.46
CA LEU A 205 -11.71 -3.04 -24.39
C LEU A 205 -12.43 -4.22 -23.71
N GLU A 206 -12.14 -4.50 -22.43
CA GLU A 206 -12.84 -5.51 -21.63
C GLU A 206 -14.11 -4.92 -20.94
N ASN A 207 -14.57 -3.74 -21.39
CA ASN A 207 -15.71 -2.97 -20.86
C ASN A 207 -15.56 -2.57 -19.37
N ILE A 208 -14.33 -2.30 -18.92
CA ILE A 208 -14.04 -1.80 -17.56
C ILE A 208 -13.52 -0.36 -17.69
N TRP A 209 -14.04 0.54 -16.86
CA TRP A 209 -13.91 2.00 -17.06
C TRP A 209 -13.26 2.73 -15.88
N GLN A 210 -12.97 2.01 -14.80
CA GLN A 210 -12.39 2.49 -13.56
C GLN A 210 -11.13 1.71 -13.22
N ALA A 211 -10.22 2.34 -12.47
CA ALA A 211 -9.03 1.67 -11.95
C ALA A 211 -8.68 2.16 -10.55
N ALA A 212 -8.02 1.34 -9.75
CA ALA A 212 -7.40 1.74 -8.49
C ALA A 212 -5.87 1.60 -8.59
N TYR A 213 -5.13 2.50 -7.96
CA TYR A 213 -3.67 2.47 -7.94
C TYR A 213 -3.11 3.23 -6.74
N THR A 214 -1.86 2.95 -6.40
CA THR A 214 -1.10 3.67 -5.37
C THR A 214 0.20 4.27 -5.94
N ALA A 215 0.71 5.29 -5.26
CA ALA A 215 2.06 5.80 -5.50
C ALA A 215 2.66 6.41 -4.23
N GLY A 216 3.99 6.33 -4.08
CA GLY A 216 4.74 7.07 -3.07
C GLY A 216 5.05 8.53 -3.46
N VAL A 217 4.38 9.05 -4.49
CA VAL A 217 4.45 10.46 -4.91
C VAL A 217 3.05 11.03 -5.09
N VAL A 218 2.89 12.31 -4.78
CA VAL A 218 1.62 13.03 -4.92
C VAL A 218 1.31 13.32 -6.39
N LEU A 219 0.12 12.92 -6.83
CA LEU A 219 -0.46 13.14 -8.15
C LEU A 219 -1.87 13.75 -7.98
N PRO A 220 -2.49 14.37 -9.00
CA PRO A 220 -3.89 14.77 -8.92
C PRO A 220 -4.80 13.55 -8.94
N THR A 221 -5.62 13.27 -7.93
CA THR A 221 -5.61 13.78 -6.54
C THR A 221 -5.91 12.57 -5.63
N PRO A 222 -5.22 12.38 -4.49
CA PRO A 222 -5.39 11.16 -3.69
C PRO A 222 -6.79 11.08 -3.08
N ILE A 223 -7.41 9.89 -3.10
CA ILE A 223 -8.60 9.59 -2.31
C ILE A 223 -8.27 9.35 -0.84
N ALA A 224 -7.05 8.94 -0.54
CA ALA A 224 -6.52 8.74 0.81
C ALA A 224 -4.99 8.85 0.79
N THR A 225 -4.37 9.09 1.95
CA THR A 225 -2.92 9.06 2.12
C THR A 225 -2.58 8.39 3.42
N CYS A 226 -1.84 7.29 3.34
CA CYS A 226 -1.39 6.49 4.48
C CYS A 226 0.13 6.58 4.59
N ARG A 227 0.70 6.24 5.74
CA ARG A 227 2.13 6.23 6.00
C ARG A 227 2.58 4.84 6.40
N TYR A 228 3.80 4.49 5.99
CA TYR A 228 4.43 3.24 6.42
C TYR A 228 4.89 3.32 7.88
N TRP A 229 4.81 2.18 8.54
CA TRP A 229 5.28 1.95 9.91
C TRP A 229 6.07 0.65 9.95
N HIS A 230 7.13 0.63 10.75
CA HIS A 230 8.14 -0.43 10.74
C HIS A 230 8.37 -0.99 12.14
N ARG A 231 8.23 -2.31 12.30
CA ARG A 231 8.54 -3.04 13.54
C ARG A 231 9.78 -3.90 13.36
N SER A 232 10.86 -3.52 14.03
CA SER A 232 12.14 -4.23 13.98
C SER A 232 12.05 -5.64 14.57
N LEU A 233 12.24 -6.68 13.75
CA LEU A 233 12.30 -8.10 14.16
C LEU A 233 13.75 -8.61 14.26
N ASN A 234 14.68 -7.98 13.55
CA ASN A 234 16.12 -8.22 13.61
C ASN A 234 16.89 -6.89 13.80
N PRO A 235 16.79 -6.23 14.98
CA PRO A 235 17.29 -4.87 15.16
C PRO A 235 18.78 -4.72 14.86
N LYS A 236 19.59 -5.76 15.13
CA LYS A 236 21.01 -5.77 14.79
C LYS A 236 21.21 -5.57 13.29
N LYS A 237 20.66 -6.45 12.46
CA LYS A 237 20.81 -6.35 11.00
C LYS A 237 20.25 -5.04 10.47
N LEU A 238 19.07 -4.60 10.93
CA LEU A 238 18.47 -3.34 10.49
C LEU A 238 19.35 -2.11 10.77
N ILE A 239 20.16 -2.15 11.84
CA ILE A 239 21.14 -1.10 12.14
C ILE A 239 22.43 -1.31 11.32
N ASP A 240 22.93 -2.55 11.21
CA ASP A 240 24.11 -2.90 10.41
C ASP A 240 23.97 -2.55 8.90
N VAL A 241 22.73 -2.42 8.40
CA VAL A 241 22.41 -2.10 7.00
C VAL A 241 21.82 -0.70 6.78
N GLY A 242 21.72 0.13 7.82
CA GLY A 242 21.26 1.52 7.72
C GLY A 242 19.73 1.73 7.72
N PHE A 243 18.93 0.66 7.61
CA PHE A 243 17.45 0.71 7.62
C PHE A 243 16.88 1.37 8.89
N SER A 244 17.57 1.24 10.02
CA SER A 244 17.22 1.94 11.25
C SER A 244 18.46 2.44 11.96
N ARG A 245 18.33 3.51 12.75
CA ARG A 245 19.46 4.16 13.44
C ARG A 245 19.33 3.96 14.96
N LEU A 246 20.44 3.81 15.68
CA LEU A 246 20.41 3.74 17.14
C LEU A 246 19.93 5.09 17.71
N GLY A 247 18.81 5.06 18.44
CA GLY A 247 18.29 6.25 19.11
C GLY A 247 19.27 6.81 20.15
N ALA A 248 19.20 8.12 20.41
CA ALA A 248 20.04 8.77 21.40
C ALA A 248 19.95 8.06 22.76
N ARG A 249 21.10 7.74 23.37
CA ARG A 249 21.23 7.00 24.64
C ARG A 249 20.73 5.53 24.62
N MET A 250 20.49 4.94 23.45
CA MET A 250 20.25 3.50 23.28
C MET A 250 21.54 2.75 22.93
N THR A 251 21.68 1.52 23.45
CA THR A 251 22.73 0.57 23.06
C THR A 251 22.13 -0.57 22.25
N MET A 252 22.92 -1.25 21.43
CA MET A 252 22.47 -2.42 20.66
C MET A 252 21.73 -3.45 21.54
N SER A 253 22.31 -3.81 22.69
CA SER A 253 21.70 -4.77 23.63
C SER A 253 20.39 -4.27 24.25
N ARG A 254 20.24 -2.95 24.47
CA ARG A 254 18.98 -2.34 24.94
C ARG A 254 17.92 -2.32 23.84
N THR A 255 18.31 -2.07 22.58
CA THR A 255 17.44 -2.10 21.41
C THR A 255 16.93 -3.52 21.11
N ILE A 256 17.82 -4.53 21.17
CA ILE A 256 17.43 -5.95 21.06
C ILE A 256 16.45 -6.33 22.17
N ARG A 257 16.69 -5.91 23.42
CA ARG A 257 15.77 -6.17 24.54
C ARG A 257 14.42 -5.47 24.39
N LEU A 258 14.39 -4.22 23.92
CA LEU A 258 13.15 -3.47 23.68
C LEU A 258 12.23 -4.18 22.68
N TYR A 259 12.82 -4.72 21.62
CA TYR A 259 12.12 -5.33 20.50
C TYR A 259 11.93 -6.86 20.60
N LYS A 260 12.51 -7.55 21.59
CA LYS A 260 12.28 -9.01 21.80
C LYS A 260 10.77 -9.29 21.88
N LEU A 261 10.38 -10.38 21.23
CA LEU A 261 9.05 -10.99 21.28
C LEU A 261 9.10 -12.32 22.07
N PRO A 262 7.96 -12.86 22.52
CA PRO A 262 7.86 -14.24 22.98
C PRO A 262 8.36 -15.25 21.93
N ASP A 263 8.76 -16.44 22.40
CA ASP A 263 9.32 -17.48 21.54
C ASP A 263 8.21 -18.37 20.90
N ALA A 264 6.95 -18.26 21.37
CA ALA A 264 5.74 -18.91 20.85
C ALA A 264 4.51 -17.99 20.97
N THR A 265 3.49 -18.21 20.14
CA THR A 265 2.22 -17.46 20.13
C THR A 265 1.38 -17.73 21.39
N VAL A 266 0.56 -16.76 21.80
CA VAL A 266 -0.17 -16.79 23.07
C VAL A 266 -1.66 -17.13 22.89
N THR A 267 -2.28 -16.72 21.78
CA THR A 267 -3.72 -16.96 21.55
C THR A 267 -4.04 -18.46 21.39
N PRO A 268 -4.91 -19.05 22.24
CA PRO A 268 -5.33 -20.45 22.09
C PRO A 268 -6.04 -20.68 20.76
N GLY A 269 -5.73 -21.78 20.08
CA GLY A 269 -6.32 -22.10 18.77
C GLY A 269 -5.76 -21.29 17.59
N PHE A 270 -4.74 -20.44 17.81
CA PHE A 270 -4.01 -19.79 16.72
C PHE A 270 -3.31 -20.83 15.84
N ARG A 271 -3.76 -20.99 14.59
CA ARG A 271 -3.19 -21.93 13.62
C ARG A 271 -3.10 -21.33 12.22
N LYS A 272 -2.36 -22.01 11.34
CA LYS A 272 -2.28 -21.68 9.92
C LYS A 272 -3.65 -21.91 9.24
N MET A 273 -4.00 -21.06 8.29
CA MET A 273 -5.17 -21.25 7.42
C MET A 273 -4.96 -22.45 6.48
N GLU A 274 -6.00 -23.25 6.28
CA GLU A 274 -6.09 -24.37 5.36
C GLU A 274 -7.24 -24.16 4.35
N LEU A 275 -7.26 -24.93 3.26
CA LEU A 275 -8.26 -24.78 2.18
C LEU A 275 -9.72 -24.91 2.69
N ARG A 276 -9.96 -25.75 3.70
CA ARG A 276 -11.29 -25.92 4.31
C ARG A 276 -11.82 -24.67 5.02
N ASP A 277 -10.95 -23.71 5.35
CA ASP A 277 -11.32 -22.50 6.10
C ASP A 277 -11.75 -21.35 5.16
N VAL A 278 -11.54 -21.47 3.84
CA VAL A 278 -11.82 -20.41 2.84
C VAL A 278 -13.24 -19.82 2.95
N PRO A 279 -14.34 -20.59 3.04
CA PRO A 279 -15.69 -20.01 3.11
C PRO A 279 -15.91 -19.16 4.37
N GLU A 280 -15.35 -19.59 5.50
CA GLU A 280 -15.52 -18.91 6.78
C GLU A 280 -14.60 -17.69 6.93
N VAL A 281 -13.37 -17.77 6.39
CA VAL A 281 -12.49 -16.59 6.23
C VAL A 281 -13.15 -15.57 5.29
N THR A 282 -13.79 -16.01 4.20
CA THR A 282 -14.56 -15.14 3.30
C THR A 282 -15.72 -14.45 4.03
N ARG A 283 -16.49 -15.20 4.83
CA ARG A 283 -17.59 -14.67 5.65
C ARG A 283 -17.10 -13.60 6.65
N LEU A 284 -16.03 -13.89 7.39
CA LEU A 284 -15.42 -12.95 8.34
C LEU A 284 -14.87 -11.69 7.64
N LEU A 285 -14.13 -11.88 6.54
CA LEU A 285 -13.46 -10.80 5.83
C LEU A 285 -14.44 -9.88 5.10
N ARG A 286 -15.45 -10.42 4.41
CA ARG A 286 -16.52 -9.60 3.80
C ARG A 286 -17.26 -8.77 4.86
N GLY A 287 -17.58 -9.37 6.02
CA GLY A 287 -18.25 -8.69 7.13
C GLY A 287 -17.40 -7.57 7.76
N TYR A 288 -16.09 -7.76 7.87
CA TYR A 288 -15.16 -6.73 8.33
C TYR A 288 -14.98 -5.62 7.27
N LEU A 289 -14.70 -5.99 6.02
CA LEU A 289 -14.42 -5.04 4.94
C LEU A 289 -15.63 -4.19 4.54
N ALA A 290 -16.86 -4.64 4.81
CA ALA A 290 -18.10 -3.88 4.64
C ALA A 290 -18.15 -2.57 5.46
N ARG A 291 -17.27 -2.41 6.46
CA ARG A 291 -17.21 -1.23 7.34
C ARG A 291 -16.42 -0.05 6.78
N PHE A 292 -15.65 -0.26 5.71
CA PHE A 292 -14.78 0.77 5.11
C PHE A 292 -15.43 1.39 3.87
N ALA A 293 -15.15 2.69 3.65
CA ALA A 293 -15.70 3.46 2.54
C ALA A 293 -15.09 3.06 1.18
N VAL A 294 -13.87 2.53 1.15
CA VAL A 294 -13.27 1.87 -0.02
C VAL A 294 -12.60 0.57 0.43
N ALA A 295 -13.04 -0.57 -0.10
CA ALA A 295 -12.46 -1.89 0.18
C ALA A 295 -12.80 -2.90 -0.93
N PRO A 296 -12.05 -4.00 -1.09
CA PRO A 296 -12.43 -5.06 -2.00
C PRO A 296 -13.67 -5.82 -1.52
N ASP A 297 -14.39 -6.40 -2.49
CA ASP A 297 -15.57 -7.23 -2.29
C ASP A 297 -15.27 -8.68 -2.68
N PHE A 298 -14.33 -9.32 -1.96
CA PHE A 298 -13.82 -10.67 -2.27
C PHE A 298 -14.89 -11.77 -2.20
N ASP A 299 -14.81 -12.76 -3.07
CA ASP A 299 -15.54 -14.03 -3.02
C ASP A 299 -14.61 -15.17 -2.55
N GLU A 300 -15.07 -16.42 -2.62
CA GLU A 300 -14.27 -17.57 -2.16
C GLU A 300 -13.07 -17.85 -3.09
N ASP A 301 -13.19 -17.63 -4.40
CA ASP A 301 -12.08 -17.77 -5.35
C ASP A 301 -10.99 -16.72 -5.07
N ASP A 302 -11.40 -15.46 -4.81
CA ASP A 302 -10.51 -14.38 -4.38
C ASP A 302 -9.81 -14.72 -3.05
N VAL A 303 -10.52 -15.25 -2.06
CA VAL A 303 -9.96 -15.58 -0.74
C VAL A 303 -9.04 -16.80 -0.80
N GLU A 304 -9.33 -17.81 -1.62
CA GLU A 304 -8.38 -18.89 -1.89
C GLU A 304 -7.10 -18.33 -2.50
N HIS A 305 -7.19 -17.53 -3.57
CA HIS A 305 -6.01 -17.00 -4.26
C HIS A 305 -5.20 -16.02 -3.39
N TRP A 306 -5.84 -15.04 -2.76
CA TRP A 306 -5.13 -13.98 -2.03
C TRP A 306 -4.71 -14.37 -0.62
N LEU A 307 -5.36 -15.34 0.03
CA LEU A 307 -5.17 -15.60 1.46
C LEU A 307 -4.83 -17.05 1.82
N LEU A 308 -4.99 -18.03 0.93
CA LEU A 308 -4.46 -19.37 1.20
C LEU A 308 -2.92 -19.31 1.22
N PRO A 309 -2.23 -19.79 2.29
CA PRO A 309 -0.82 -19.43 2.46
C PRO A 309 0.16 -20.10 1.48
N VAL A 310 0.81 -19.29 0.63
CA VAL A 310 1.85 -19.69 -0.33
C VAL A 310 3.24 -19.38 0.23
N GLU A 311 4.13 -20.38 0.25
CA GLU A 311 5.44 -20.28 0.92
C GLU A 311 6.31 -19.15 0.33
N ASN A 312 6.82 -18.27 1.21
CA ASN A 312 7.61 -17.07 0.84
C ASN A 312 6.88 -16.08 -0.09
N VAL A 313 5.54 -16.13 -0.13
CA VAL A 313 4.68 -15.17 -0.83
C VAL A 313 3.64 -14.59 0.14
N VAL A 314 2.75 -15.40 0.72
CA VAL A 314 1.72 -14.95 1.68
C VAL A 314 1.53 -15.96 2.81
N ASP A 315 1.43 -15.45 4.03
CA ASP A 315 1.22 -16.24 5.24
C ASP A 315 -0.03 -15.74 5.97
N SER A 316 -1.00 -16.65 6.15
CA SER A 316 -2.28 -16.37 6.82
C SER A 316 -2.55 -17.36 7.95
N PHE A 317 -3.08 -16.82 9.04
CA PHE A 317 -3.39 -17.52 10.27
C PHE A 317 -4.78 -17.13 10.76
N LEU A 318 -5.36 -18.00 11.57
CA LEU A 318 -6.68 -17.83 12.14
C LEU A 318 -6.70 -18.29 13.59
N VAL A 319 -7.74 -17.90 14.32
CA VAL A 319 -8.03 -18.38 15.67
C VAL A 319 -9.25 -19.29 15.59
N GLU A 320 -9.06 -20.57 15.90
CA GLU A 320 -10.15 -21.55 16.04
C GLU A 320 -10.53 -21.69 17.51
N SER A 321 -11.80 -21.45 17.84
CA SER A 321 -12.34 -21.57 19.20
C SER A 321 -12.10 -22.97 19.78
N PRO A 322 -11.31 -23.15 20.87
CA PRO A 322 -11.04 -24.47 21.45
C PRO A 322 -12.25 -25.17 22.11
N VAL A 323 -13.44 -24.55 22.05
CA VAL A 323 -14.69 -25.05 22.64
C VAL A 323 -15.76 -25.28 21.58
N THR A 324 -15.85 -24.42 20.56
CA THR A 324 -16.88 -24.50 19.51
C THR A 324 -16.36 -24.88 18.13
N HIS A 325 -15.03 -24.91 17.93
CA HIS A 325 -14.35 -25.10 16.64
C HIS A 325 -14.73 -24.07 15.55
N GLU A 326 -15.42 -22.99 15.93
CA GLU A 326 -15.70 -21.84 15.06
C GLU A 326 -14.43 -21.01 14.85
N ILE A 327 -14.25 -20.46 13.64
CA ILE A 327 -13.17 -19.51 13.35
C ILE A 327 -13.62 -18.13 13.83
N THR A 328 -12.82 -17.49 14.70
CA THR A 328 -13.21 -16.22 15.35
C THR A 328 -12.44 -15.01 14.84
N ASP A 329 -11.17 -15.20 14.49
CA ASP A 329 -10.25 -14.13 14.13
C ASP A 329 -9.31 -14.59 13.01
N PHE A 330 -8.79 -13.64 12.24
CA PHE A 330 -7.93 -13.90 11.06
C PHE A 330 -6.84 -12.83 10.95
N CYS A 331 -5.61 -13.22 10.59
CA CYS A 331 -4.53 -12.27 10.30
C CYS A 331 -3.61 -12.78 9.19
N SER A 332 -3.13 -11.88 8.34
CA SER A 332 -2.30 -12.22 7.18
C SER A 332 -1.20 -11.20 6.92
N PHE A 333 -0.09 -11.67 6.37
CA PHE A 333 1.01 -10.83 5.90
C PHE A 333 1.69 -11.42 4.66
N TYR A 334 2.17 -10.56 3.77
CA TYR A 334 2.87 -10.95 2.55
C TYR A 334 4.39 -10.73 2.63
N THR A 335 5.12 -11.44 1.78
CA THR A 335 6.58 -11.47 1.71
C THR A 335 7.06 -10.55 0.60
N LEU A 336 7.68 -9.41 0.96
CA LEU A 336 8.31 -8.53 -0.02
C LEU A 336 9.74 -8.19 0.43
N PRO A 337 10.75 -8.95 -0.02
CA PRO A 337 12.13 -8.67 0.34
C PRO A 337 12.68 -7.49 -0.47
N SER A 338 13.64 -6.77 0.09
CA SER A 338 14.39 -5.73 -0.62
C SER A 338 15.85 -6.17 -0.83
N SER A 339 16.39 -5.91 -2.00
CA SER A 339 17.84 -5.94 -2.22
C SER A 339 18.51 -4.84 -1.41
N ILE A 340 19.57 -5.17 -0.69
CA ILE A 340 20.39 -4.21 0.06
C ILE A 340 21.54 -3.78 -0.85
N LEU A 341 21.66 -2.47 -1.07
CA LEU A 341 22.63 -1.89 -1.98
C LEU A 341 23.91 -1.50 -1.21
N ASN A 342 25.07 -1.76 -1.80
CA ASN A 342 26.39 -1.34 -1.32
C ASN A 342 26.82 -1.84 0.09
N ASN A 343 26.14 -2.82 0.68
CA ASN A 343 26.54 -3.43 1.96
C ASN A 343 27.42 -4.69 1.74
N PRO A 344 28.54 -4.86 2.46
CA PRO A 344 29.45 -6.00 2.25
C PRO A 344 29.01 -7.29 2.95
N ASN A 345 28.10 -7.22 3.94
CA ASN A 345 27.75 -8.34 4.81
C ASN A 345 26.36 -8.94 4.52
N TYR A 346 25.44 -8.15 3.95
CA TYR A 346 24.06 -8.55 3.72
C TYR A 346 23.58 -8.09 2.34
N THR A 347 23.01 -9.00 1.55
CA THR A 347 22.52 -8.73 0.18
C THR A 347 21.00 -8.51 0.10
N GLY A 348 20.25 -8.96 1.10
CA GLY A 348 18.79 -8.92 1.11
C GLY A 348 18.20 -8.71 2.51
N LEU A 349 17.12 -7.94 2.56
CA LEU A 349 16.30 -7.63 3.73
C LEU A 349 14.98 -8.40 3.59
N LYS A 350 14.65 -9.31 4.53
CA LYS A 350 13.38 -10.06 4.49
C LYS A 350 12.31 -9.30 5.26
N ALA A 351 11.42 -8.60 4.55
CA ALA A 351 10.32 -7.84 5.16
C ALA A 351 8.97 -8.55 4.98
N ALA A 352 8.18 -8.58 6.05
CA ALA A 352 6.77 -8.95 6.04
C ALA A 352 5.94 -7.67 5.92
N TYR A 353 4.81 -7.70 5.23
CA TYR A 353 3.87 -6.58 5.10
C TYR A 353 2.49 -7.02 5.59
N SER A 354 1.94 -6.29 6.57
CA SER A 354 0.58 -6.48 7.08
C SER A 354 -0.43 -6.40 5.94
N TYR A 355 -1.27 -7.42 5.79
CA TYR A 355 -2.27 -7.50 4.73
C TYR A 355 -3.67 -7.32 5.36
N TYR A 356 -4.56 -8.31 5.26
CA TYR A 356 -5.90 -8.25 5.87
C TYR A 356 -5.91 -8.91 7.25
N ASN A 357 -6.51 -8.23 8.24
CA ASN A 357 -6.61 -8.69 9.62
C ASN A 357 -8.03 -8.41 10.15
N VAL A 358 -8.65 -9.39 10.80
CA VAL A 358 -10.02 -9.37 11.32
C VAL A 358 -10.00 -9.86 12.76
N SER A 359 -10.46 -9.01 13.68
CA SER A 359 -10.51 -9.25 15.13
C SER A 359 -11.97 -9.18 15.59
N THR A 360 -12.48 -10.25 16.19
CA THR A 360 -13.86 -10.33 16.72
C THR A 360 -13.97 -10.90 18.13
N LYS A 361 -13.01 -11.75 18.55
CA LYS A 361 -12.90 -12.31 19.92
C LYS A 361 -11.51 -12.07 20.50
N THR A 362 -10.47 -12.27 19.71
CA THR A 362 -9.09 -11.95 20.07
C THR A 362 -8.85 -10.45 19.86
N PRO A 363 -8.43 -9.67 20.87
CA PRO A 363 -8.13 -8.25 20.69
C PRO A 363 -7.06 -8.05 19.60
N LEU A 364 -7.28 -7.11 18.68
CA LEU A 364 -6.37 -6.84 17.54
C LEU A 364 -4.90 -6.69 17.97
N LEU A 365 -4.65 -6.06 19.12
CA LEU A 365 -3.32 -5.92 19.71
C LEU A 365 -2.62 -7.28 19.97
N GLN A 366 -3.36 -8.26 20.48
CA GLN A 366 -2.86 -9.61 20.74
C GLN A 366 -2.71 -10.42 19.45
N LEU A 367 -3.70 -10.34 18.56
CA LEU A 367 -3.68 -11.01 17.26
C LEU A 367 -2.45 -10.58 16.43
N MET A 368 -2.18 -9.28 16.36
CA MET A 368 -1.01 -8.74 15.66
C MET A 368 0.31 -9.00 16.39
N ASN A 369 0.31 -9.13 17.73
CA ASN A 369 1.48 -9.61 18.46
C ASN A 369 1.83 -11.07 18.09
N ASP A 370 0.83 -11.94 17.94
CA ASP A 370 1.06 -13.32 17.50
C ASP A 370 1.51 -13.41 16.03
N ALA A 371 0.98 -12.56 15.14
CA ALA A 371 1.52 -12.39 13.78
C ALA A 371 2.99 -11.95 13.78
N LEU A 372 3.39 -10.99 14.64
CA LEU A 372 4.79 -10.59 14.82
C LEU A 372 5.68 -11.74 15.33
N ILE A 373 5.17 -12.60 16.22
CA ILE A 373 5.91 -13.77 16.71
C ILE A 373 6.16 -14.77 15.57
N VAL A 374 5.15 -15.10 14.76
CA VAL A 374 5.33 -16.05 13.66
C VAL A 374 6.22 -15.47 12.54
N ALA A 375 6.12 -14.16 12.26
CA ALA A 375 7.10 -13.48 11.41
C ALA A 375 8.53 -13.54 12.02
N LYS A 376 8.68 -13.42 13.34
CA LYS A 376 9.99 -13.57 13.99
C LYS A 376 10.53 -15.01 13.90
N GLN A 377 9.68 -16.02 14.00
CA GLN A 377 10.02 -17.44 13.83
C GLN A 377 10.38 -17.80 12.37
N LYS A 378 9.82 -17.09 11.38
CA LYS A 378 10.11 -17.23 9.94
C LYS A 378 11.30 -16.39 9.46
N ASP A 379 12.18 -15.97 10.36
CA ASP A 379 13.39 -15.17 10.10
C ASP A 379 13.16 -13.88 9.30
N TYR A 380 12.02 -13.22 9.48
CA TYR A 380 11.85 -11.86 8.98
C TYR A 380 12.68 -10.86 9.80
N ASP A 381 13.18 -9.83 9.11
CA ASP A 381 14.02 -8.77 9.68
C ASP A 381 13.20 -7.58 10.18
N VAL A 382 12.10 -7.29 9.49
CA VAL A 382 11.15 -6.21 9.82
C VAL A 382 9.74 -6.64 9.44
N PHE A 383 8.75 -6.17 10.19
CA PHE A 383 7.34 -6.25 9.85
C PHE A 383 6.83 -4.84 9.56
N ASN A 384 6.28 -4.63 8.38
CA ASN A 384 5.79 -3.35 7.88
C ASN A 384 4.27 -3.32 7.94
N ALA A 385 3.69 -2.15 8.17
CA ALA A 385 2.26 -1.90 8.08
C ALA A 385 2.01 -0.49 7.55
N LEU A 386 0.84 -0.25 6.96
CA LEU A 386 0.30 1.09 6.77
C LEU A 386 -0.63 1.44 7.93
N ASP A 387 -0.90 2.72 8.17
CA ASP A 387 -1.95 3.19 9.09
C ASP A 387 -3.39 3.09 8.53
N VAL A 388 -3.61 2.26 7.49
CA VAL A 388 -4.93 1.86 6.98
C VAL A 388 -5.78 1.10 8.03
N MET A 389 -7.09 1.07 7.83
CA MET A 389 -8.04 0.31 8.65
C MET A 389 -7.88 0.63 10.16
N GLU A 390 -7.94 -0.37 11.03
CA GLU A 390 -7.78 -0.23 12.48
C GLU A 390 -6.31 -0.27 12.95
N ASN A 391 -5.33 -0.23 12.03
CA ASN A 391 -3.94 -0.53 12.36
C ASN A 391 -3.33 0.43 13.40
N GLU A 392 -3.74 1.72 13.42
CA GLU A 392 -3.32 2.68 14.46
C GLU A 392 -3.53 2.17 15.89
N GLY A 393 -4.55 1.32 16.12
CA GLY A 393 -4.85 0.73 17.42
C GLY A 393 -3.79 -0.23 17.97
N PHE A 394 -2.87 -0.75 17.14
CA PHE A 394 -1.77 -1.61 17.59
C PHE A 394 -0.37 -1.01 17.37
N LEU A 395 -0.20 -0.07 16.43
CA LEU A 395 1.13 0.36 15.96
C LEU A 395 2.05 0.84 17.09
N LYS A 396 1.60 1.77 17.94
CA LYS A 396 2.41 2.33 19.03
C LYS A 396 2.71 1.30 20.13
N GLU A 397 1.69 0.58 20.58
CA GLU A 397 1.79 -0.43 21.65
C GLU A 397 2.69 -1.60 21.27
N LEU A 398 2.60 -2.08 20.02
CA LEU A 398 3.49 -3.11 19.48
C LEU A 398 4.87 -2.56 19.07
N LYS A 399 5.16 -1.27 19.33
CA LYS A 399 6.47 -0.62 19.10
C LYS A 399 6.86 -0.52 17.63
N PHE A 400 5.91 -0.27 16.73
CA PHE A 400 6.21 0.18 15.38
C PHE A 400 6.71 1.64 15.45
N GLY A 401 7.77 1.96 14.70
CA GLY A 401 8.16 3.34 14.43
C GLY A 401 7.53 3.83 13.11
N PRO A 402 7.11 5.11 13.01
CA PRO A 402 6.68 5.66 11.73
C PRO A 402 7.87 5.75 10.77
N GLY A 403 7.64 5.40 9.51
CA GLY A 403 8.55 5.67 8.41
C GLY A 403 8.42 7.08 7.87
N ASP A 404 9.32 7.42 6.96
CA ASP A 404 9.28 8.60 6.09
C ASP A 404 8.30 8.39 4.91
N GLY A 405 8.31 7.18 4.33
CA GLY A 405 7.47 6.81 3.19
C GLY A 405 5.97 6.93 3.43
N GLN A 406 5.29 7.62 2.52
CA GLN A 406 3.83 7.64 2.39
C GLN A 406 3.37 6.80 1.20
N LEU A 407 2.12 6.35 1.24
CA LEU A 407 1.42 5.70 0.14
C LEU A 407 0.10 6.43 -0.10
N HIS A 408 0.01 7.10 -1.25
CA HIS A 408 -1.18 7.81 -1.70
C HIS A 408 -2.02 6.84 -2.55
N TYR A 409 -3.32 6.78 -2.26
CA TYR A 409 -4.28 5.94 -2.99
C TYR A 409 -5.11 6.78 -3.96
N TYR A 410 -5.41 6.22 -5.12
CA TYR A 410 -6.09 6.90 -6.22
C TYR A 410 -7.14 6.01 -6.87
N LEU A 411 -8.19 6.64 -7.40
CA LEU A 411 -9.11 6.02 -8.35
C LEU A 411 -9.05 6.77 -9.69
N TYR A 412 -8.93 6.01 -10.78
CA TYR A 412 -9.11 6.49 -12.15
C TYR A 412 -10.58 6.41 -12.52
N ASN A 413 -11.09 7.47 -13.14
CA ASN A 413 -12.48 7.67 -13.54
C ASN A 413 -13.51 7.41 -12.42
N TYR A 414 -13.18 7.78 -11.20
CA TYR A 414 -14.10 7.78 -10.06
C TYR A 414 -13.75 8.91 -9.11
N ARG A 415 -14.72 9.77 -8.78
CA ARG A 415 -14.59 10.83 -7.79
C ARG A 415 -15.13 10.33 -6.45
N ILE A 416 -14.40 10.59 -5.36
CA ILE A 416 -14.93 10.60 -3.99
C ILE A 416 -14.98 12.07 -3.55
N ARG A 417 -16.07 12.52 -2.91
CA ARG A 417 -16.29 13.95 -2.61
C ARG A 417 -15.27 14.52 -1.61
N ASN A 418 -14.94 13.72 -0.60
CA ASN A 418 -13.98 14.05 0.45
C ASN A 418 -12.84 13.03 0.42
N ALA A 419 -11.61 13.47 0.68
CA ALA A 419 -10.52 12.54 0.94
C ALA A 419 -10.81 11.75 2.23
N LEU A 420 -10.63 10.44 2.17
CA LEU A 420 -10.86 9.49 3.25
C LEU A 420 -9.72 9.54 4.27
N HIS A 421 -10.07 9.37 5.54
CA HIS A 421 -9.09 9.04 6.57
C HIS A 421 -8.53 7.62 6.33
N PRO A 422 -7.28 7.30 6.70
CA PRO A 422 -6.76 5.93 6.60
C PRO A 422 -7.65 4.84 7.23
N LEU A 423 -8.35 5.17 8.33
CA LEU A 423 -9.31 4.26 8.98
C LEU A 423 -10.60 4.01 8.19
N GLU A 424 -10.90 4.80 7.17
CA GLU A 424 -12.03 4.60 6.25
C GLU A 424 -11.62 3.79 5.00
N LEU A 425 -10.33 3.48 4.85
CA LEU A 425 -9.76 2.72 3.73
C LEU A 425 -9.43 1.29 4.16
N GLY A 426 -10.12 0.33 3.52
CA GLY A 426 -9.94 -1.11 3.69
C GLY A 426 -9.28 -1.79 2.50
N LEU A 427 -8.36 -1.10 1.81
CA LEU A 427 -7.67 -1.61 0.61
C LEU A 427 -6.16 -1.65 0.82
N VAL A 428 -5.54 -2.81 0.56
CA VAL A 428 -4.09 -2.99 0.53
C VAL A 428 -3.66 -3.48 -0.84
N LEU A 429 -2.84 -2.69 -1.54
CA LEU A 429 -2.19 -3.07 -2.80
C LEU A 429 -0.77 -3.57 -2.54
N LEU A 430 -0.29 -4.46 -3.41
CA LEU A 430 0.90 -5.32 -3.20
C LEU A 430 2.25 -4.66 -3.54
#